data_AF-A0A7K2YLW7-F1
#
_entry.id   AF-A0A7K2YLW7-F1
#
_cell.length_a   1.000
_cell.length_b   1.000
_cell.length_c   1.000
_cell.angle_alpha   90.00
_cell.angle_beta   90.00
_cell.angle_gamma   90.00
#
_symmetry.space_group_name_H-M   'P 1'
#
loop_
_entity.id
_entity.type
_entity.pdbx_description
1 polymer ?
#
loop_
_entity_poly.entity_id
_entity_poly.type
_entity_poly.pdbx_seq_one_letter_code
_entity_poly.pdbx_strand_id
1 'polypeptide(L)' 'MRRGNMISGEARRQMALAMRAMYEAGASIRAVAASTGRSYGSVSRMLAEVGTTMRTRGGARPNRRIDRR' A
#
# COMPACT_ATOMS: atom_id res chain seq x y z
N MET A 1 7.14 22.91 -9.46
CA MET A 1 6.93 21.92 -8.38
C MET A 1 5.48 21.45 -8.42
N ARG A 2 5.19 20.25 -8.95
CA ARG A 2 3.83 19.67 -8.96
C ARG A 2 3.51 19.15 -7.56
N ARG A 3 2.74 19.92 -6.79
CA ARG A 3 2.18 19.51 -5.50
C ARG A 3 1.47 18.18 -5.71
N GLY A 4 1.87 17.18 -4.93
CA GLY A 4 1.48 15.80 -5.10
C GLY A 4 -0.04 15.67 -5.24
N ASN A 5 -0.46 14.89 -6.25
CA ASN A 5 -1.84 14.48 -6.45
C ASN A 5 -2.45 14.11 -5.10
N MET A 6 -3.33 14.98 -4.58
CA MET A 6 -4.26 14.60 -3.53
C MET A 6 -5.19 13.57 -4.17
N ILE A 7 -4.81 12.29 -4.08
CA ILE A 7 -5.73 11.21 -4.33
C ILE A 7 -6.77 11.36 -3.21
N SER A 8 -7.95 11.90 -3.55
CA SER A 8 -9.06 12.07 -2.61
C SER A 8 -9.22 10.79 -1.79
N GLY A 9 -9.44 10.90 -0.48
CA GLY A 9 -9.47 9.76 0.44
C GLY A 9 -10.37 8.62 -0.05
N GLU A 10 -11.45 8.96 -0.74
CA GLU A 10 -12.36 8.01 -1.37
C GLU A 10 -11.73 7.24 -2.55
N ALA A 11 -11.05 7.94 -3.47
CA ALA A 11 -10.31 7.30 -4.56
C ALA A 11 -9.17 6.40 -4.03
N ARG A 12 -8.53 6.81 -2.92
CA ARG A 12 -7.54 5.96 -2.22
C ARG A 12 -8.20 4.71 -1.65
N ARG A 13 -9.39 4.82 -1.06
CA ARG A 13 -10.15 3.71 -0.48
C ARG A 13 -10.63 2.72 -1.54
N GLN A 14 -11.20 3.21 -2.64
CA GLN A 14 -11.61 2.38 -3.79
C GLN A 14 -10.43 1.59 -4.35
N MET A 15 -9.27 2.26 -4.49
CA MET A 15 -8.05 1.63 -4.97
C MET A 15 -7.51 0.57 -3.98
N ALA A 16 -7.58 0.84 -2.68
CA ALA A 16 -7.22 -0.10 -1.63
C ALA A 16 -8.13 -1.34 -1.61
N LEU A 17 -9.43 -1.18 -1.88
CA LEU A 17 -10.37 -2.30 -2.02
C LEU A 17 -10.04 -3.17 -3.23
N ALA A 18 -9.69 -2.56 -4.37
CA ALA A 18 -9.24 -3.31 -5.55
C ALA A 18 -7.95 -4.08 -5.29
N MET A 19 -6.99 -3.47 -4.60
CA MET A 19 -5.75 -4.13 -4.15
C MET A 19 -6.03 -5.30 -3.20
N ARG A 20 -6.98 -5.13 -2.27
CA ARG A 20 -7.42 -6.18 -1.37
C ARG A 20 -8.02 -7.36 -2.14
N ALA A 21 -8.87 -7.13 -3.13
CA ALA A 21 -9.44 -8.19 -3.94
C ALA A 21 -8.36 -9.05 -4.64
N MET A 22 -7.31 -8.41 -5.17
CA MET A 22 -6.17 -9.13 -5.75
C MET A 22 -5.39 -9.93 -4.69
N TYR A 23 -5.21 -9.36 -3.49
CA TYR A 23 -4.52 -10.03 -2.39
C TYR A 23 -5.29 -11.25 -1.87
N GLU A 24 -6.61 -11.12 -1.71
CA GLU A 24 -7.53 -12.20 -1.32
C GLU A 24 -7.57 -13.30 -2.39
N ALA A 25 -7.43 -12.94 -3.68
CA ALA A 25 -7.26 -13.89 -4.78
C ALA A 25 -5.90 -14.65 -4.76
N GLY A 26 -5.04 -14.40 -3.78
CA GLY A 26 -3.74 -15.06 -3.61
C GLY A 26 -2.56 -14.31 -4.22
N ALA A 27 -2.76 -13.10 -4.76
CA ALA A 27 -1.64 -12.30 -5.26
C ALA A 27 -0.79 -11.77 -4.10
N SER A 28 0.53 -11.83 -4.26
CA SER A 28 1.45 -11.23 -3.28
C SER A 28 1.40 -9.70 -3.34
N ILE A 29 1.70 -9.03 -2.23
CA ILE A 29 1.77 -7.55 -2.17
C ILE A 29 2.70 -6.97 -3.24
N ARG A 30 3.79 -7.69 -3.60
CA ARG A 30 4.67 -7.32 -4.72
C ARG A 30 3.97 -7.41 -6.08
N ALA A 31 3.18 -8.45 -6.31
CA ALA A 31 2.41 -8.60 -7.55
C ALA A 31 1.32 -7.51 -7.66
N VAL A 32 0.62 -7.23 -6.55
CA VAL A 32 -0.36 -6.14 -6.48
C VAL A 32 0.30 -4.79 -6.77
N ALA A 33 1.47 -4.53 -6.17
CA ALA A 33 2.26 -3.32 -6.40
C ALA A 33 2.74 -3.18 -7.85
N ALA A 34 3.21 -4.27 -8.45
CA ALA A 34 3.62 -4.30 -9.86
C ALA A 34 2.43 -4.03 -10.79
N SER A 35 1.28 -4.65 -10.52
CA SER A 35 0.04 -4.49 -11.30
C SER A 35 -0.53 -3.07 -11.21
N THR A 36 -0.46 -2.44 -10.05
CA THR A 36 -0.93 -1.05 -9.85
C THR A 36 0.13 0.03 -10.12
N GLY A 37 1.37 -0.35 -10.45
CA GLY A 37 2.47 0.59 -10.67
C GLY A 37 2.82 1.42 -9.42
N ARG A 38 2.55 0.88 -8.22
CA ARG A 38 2.69 1.59 -6.94
C ARG A 38 3.81 0.98 -6.11
N SER A 39 4.48 1.81 -5.31
CA SER A 39 5.48 1.31 -4.37
C SER A 39 4.85 0.44 -3.28
N TYR A 40 5.56 -0.63 -2.91
CA TYR A 40 5.20 -1.56 -1.84
C TYR A 40 4.73 -0.88 -0.54
N GLY A 41 5.44 0.17 -0.10
CA GLY A 41 5.06 0.92 1.11
C GLY A 41 3.74 1.68 0.98
N SER A 42 3.40 2.15 -0.23
CA SER A 42 2.11 2.79 -0.52
C SER A 42 0.97 1.77 -0.52
N VAL A 43 1.20 0.60 -1.13
CA VAL A 43 0.22 -0.51 -1.14
C VAL A 43 0.02 -1.06 0.26
N SER A 44 1.09 -1.27 1.03
CA SER A 44 1.02 -1.72 2.44
C SER A 44 0.20 -0.75 3.30
N ARG A 45 0.44 0.56 3.15
CA ARG A 45 -0.31 1.59 3.87
C ARG A 45 -1.78 1.65 3.45
N MET A 46 -2.09 1.53 2.16
CA MET A 46 -3.46 1.46 1.64
C MET A 46 -4.19 0.21 2.11
N LEU A 47 -3.54 -0.96 2.11
CA LEU A 47 -4.10 -2.21 2.62
C LEU A 47 -4.39 -2.12 4.13
N ALA A 48 -3.52 -1.45 4.89
CA ALA A 48 -3.74 -1.18 6.31
C ALA A 48 -4.92 -0.23 6.56
N GLU A 49 -5.13 0.78 5.70
CA GLU A 49 -6.26 1.73 5.79
C GLU A 49 -7.63 1.04 5.58
N VAL A 50 -7.70 -0.01 4.76
CA VAL A 50 -8.92 -0.81 4.57
C VAL A 50 -8.99 -2.03 5.51
N GLY A 51 -8.09 -2.12 6.49
CA GLY A 51 -8.10 -3.20 7.49
C GLY A 51 -7.80 -4.58 6.91
N THR A 52 -7.06 -4.68 5.80
CA THR A 52 -6.67 -5.98 5.26
C THR A 52 -5.78 -6.70 6.27
N THR A 53 -6.18 -7.91 6.68
CA THR A 53 -5.37 -8.79 7.52
C THR A 53 -4.15 -9.23 6.73
N MET A 54 -3.07 -8.44 6.79
CA MET A 54 -1.80 -8.81 6.19
C MET A 54 -1.35 -10.11 6.85
N ARG A 55 -1.25 -11.19 6.08
CA ARG A 55 -0.64 -12.43 6.56
C ARG A 55 0.77 -12.06 7.03
N THR A 56 1.01 -12.21 8.33
CA THR A 56 2.26 -11.82 9.00
C THR A 56 3.42 -12.58 8.37
N ARG A 57 4.06 -12.01 7.35
CA ARG A 57 5.46 -12.32 7.04
C ARG A 57 6.28 -11.45 7.99
N GLY A 58 6.86 -12.10 8.99
CA GLY A 58 7.62 -11.46 10.07
C GLY A 58 8.53 -10.33 9.60
N GLY A 59 8.45 -9.21 10.30
CA GLY A 59 9.39 -8.10 10.14
C GLY A 59 8.70 -6.79 9.81
N ALA A 60 8.14 -6.17 10.84
CA ALA A 60 8.06 -4.72 10.91
C ALA A 60 9.46 -4.16 10.58
N ARG A 61 9.62 -3.53 9.42
CA ARG A 61 10.78 -2.68 9.16
C ARG A 61 10.48 -1.37 9.88
N PRO A 62 11.17 -1.03 10.98
CA PRO A 62 10.98 0.28 11.58
C PRO A 62 11.31 1.32 10.51
N ASN A 63 10.40 2.29 10.36
CA ASN A 63 10.64 3.47 9.57
C ASN A 63 11.82 4.21 10.21
N ARG A 64 13.04 3.86 9.80
CA ARG A 64 14.22 4.69 10.03
C ARG A 64 13.95 5.92 9.17
N ARG A 65 13.29 6.92 9.78
CA ARG A 65 13.41 8.31 9.35
C ARG A 65 14.92 8.53 9.28
N ILE A 66 15.45 8.47 8.06
CA ILE A 66 16.78 8.99 7.79
C ILE A 66 16.60 10.48 7.98
N ASP A 67 16.87 10.89 9.22
CA ASP A 67 17.37 12.20 9.55
C ASP A 67 18.35 12.61 8.44
N ARG A 68 17.91 13.52 7.60
CA ARG A 68 18.78 14.25 6.69
C ARG A 68 18.87 15.65 7.28
N ARG A 69 19.88 15.79 8.13
CA ARG A 69 20.75 16.94 8.40
C ARG A 69 20.44 18.23 7.63
#